data_AF-A0A952ISH0-F1
#
_entry.id   AF-A0A952ISH0-F1
#
_cell.length_a   1.000
_cell.length_b   1.000
_cell.length_c   1.000
_cell.angle_alpha   90.00
_cell.angle_beta   90.00
_cell.angle_gamma   90.00
#
_symmetry.space_group_name_H-M   'P 1'
#
loop_
_entity.id
_entity.type
_entity.pdbx_description
1 polymer ?
#
loop_
_entity_poly.entity_id
_entity_poly.type
_entity_poly.pdbx_seq_one_letter_code
_entity_poly.pdbx_strand_id
1 'polypeptide(L)'
;MKLVCISDTHGDHEQMSLPSGDVLIHAGDLTAHGKKNETEQFMQWFGNQPFAHKLCVAGNHDTFMESDPELASEYAKDNGVVLLNDSGYQVANVNFWGSPITPRFLDWSFMRDPGEPIEAHWRLIPENTDVLITHGPPHGILDQIRRPAGHLECTGCPSLYERIQLVLPAKHIFGHIHEAYGEFHEKNVGYHNVSSMNEHYRISNDAIVIDVSSG
;
A
#
# COMPACT_ATOMS: atom_id res chain seq x y z
N MET A 1 -1.51 -4.06 18.92
CA MET A 1 -0.60 -3.26 18.09
C MET A 1 -1.43 -2.27 17.31
N LYS A 2 -1.09 -1.00 17.37
CA LYS A 2 -1.77 0.09 16.67
C LYS A 2 -1.01 0.47 15.41
N LEU A 3 -1.64 0.26 14.25
CA LEU A 3 -1.12 0.66 12.95
C LEU A 3 -1.65 2.04 12.60
N VAL A 4 -0.80 2.88 12.02
CA VAL A 4 -1.18 4.16 11.41
C VAL A 4 -0.89 4.04 9.92
N CYS A 5 -1.91 4.20 9.11
CA CYS A 5 -1.86 3.81 7.70
C CYS A 5 -2.24 4.99 6.80
N ILE A 6 -1.40 5.21 5.79
CA ILE A 6 -1.55 6.23 4.76
C ILE A 6 -1.16 5.63 3.40
N SER A 7 -1.51 6.27 2.30
CA SER A 7 -0.98 6.00 0.96
C SER A 7 -1.20 7.21 0.05
N ASP A 8 -0.69 7.13 -1.18
CA ASP A 8 -0.98 8.09 -2.25
C ASP A 8 -0.67 9.53 -1.80
N THR A 9 0.45 9.72 -1.10
CA THR A 9 0.86 11.07 -0.68
C THR A 9 1.48 11.84 -1.83
N HIS A 10 1.97 11.17 -2.88
CA HIS A 10 2.53 11.79 -4.08
C HIS A 10 3.49 12.96 -3.78
N GLY A 11 4.39 12.79 -2.81
CA GLY A 11 5.32 13.84 -2.39
C GLY A 11 4.80 14.91 -1.43
N ASP A 12 3.49 14.97 -1.16
CA ASP A 12 2.85 15.92 -0.23
C ASP A 12 2.74 15.39 1.21
N HIS A 13 3.56 14.42 1.57
CA HIS A 13 3.52 13.71 2.85
C HIS A 13 3.73 14.63 4.08
N GLU A 14 4.39 15.77 3.94
CA GLU A 14 4.52 16.76 5.01
C GLU A 14 3.20 17.40 5.44
N GLN A 15 2.16 17.32 4.59
CA GLN A 15 0.83 17.84 4.91
C GLN A 15 0.02 16.88 5.79
N MET A 16 0.49 15.64 5.98
CA MET A 16 -0.21 14.63 6.77
C MET A 16 -0.12 14.90 8.26
N SER A 17 -1.26 14.79 8.95
CA SER A 17 -1.29 14.69 10.40
C SER A 17 -1.23 13.22 10.81
N LEU A 18 -0.13 12.80 11.41
CA LEU A 18 0.07 11.41 11.84
C LEU A 18 -0.24 11.27 13.34
N PRO A 19 -1.30 10.54 13.73
CA PRO A 19 -1.54 10.22 15.13
C PRO A 19 -0.48 9.25 15.67
N SER A 20 -0.34 9.14 16.98
CA SER A 20 0.59 8.18 17.59
C SER A 20 0.15 6.73 17.37
N GLY A 21 1.11 5.86 17.08
CA GLY A 21 0.92 4.42 16.94
C GLY A 21 2.24 3.65 17.06
N ASP A 22 2.16 2.33 16.91
CA ASP A 22 3.31 1.43 17.04
C ASP A 22 4.03 1.28 15.69
N VAL A 23 3.25 1.18 14.61
CA VAL A 23 3.74 0.91 13.25
C VAL A 23 3.12 1.91 12.28
N LEU A 24 3.96 2.61 11.52
CA LEU A 24 3.53 3.47 10.41
C LEU A 24 3.61 2.70 9.09
N ILE A 25 2.56 2.75 8.28
CA ILE A 25 2.45 2.05 6.99
C ILE A 25 2.14 3.05 5.88
N HIS A 26 2.91 3.00 4.79
CA HIS A 26 2.60 3.69 3.53
C HIS A 26 2.30 2.71 2.40
N ALA A 27 1.08 2.66 1.87
CA ALA A 27 0.63 1.68 0.88
C ALA A 27 0.83 2.12 -0.59
N GLY A 28 2.03 2.63 -0.92
CA GLY A 28 2.39 3.01 -2.30
C GLY A 28 2.05 4.44 -2.70
N ASP A 29 2.58 4.83 -3.85
CA ASP A 29 2.55 6.20 -4.41
C ASP A 29 3.15 7.23 -3.46
N LEU A 30 4.40 6.97 -3.09
CA LEU A 30 5.17 7.82 -2.18
C LEU A 30 5.66 9.09 -2.90
N THR A 31 5.92 8.97 -4.20
CA THR A 31 6.45 10.03 -5.07
C THR A 31 5.42 10.55 -6.07
N ALA A 32 5.62 11.77 -6.58
CA ALA A 32 4.75 12.33 -7.61
C ALA A 32 5.16 11.85 -9.01
N HIS A 33 6.47 11.74 -9.23
CA HIS A 33 7.07 11.57 -10.55
C HIS A 33 8.09 10.43 -10.62
N GLY A 34 8.19 9.60 -9.59
CA GLY A 34 9.04 8.42 -9.60
C GLY A 34 10.52 8.73 -9.63
N LYS A 35 10.94 9.93 -9.20
CA LYS A 35 12.35 10.34 -9.26
C LYS A 35 13.12 9.85 -8.04
N LYS A 36 14.39 9.58 -8.25
CA LYS A 36 15.35 9.21 -7.20
C LYS A 36 15.36 10.20 -6.02
N ASN A 37 15.44 11.51 -6.30
CA ASN A 37 15.48 12.53 -5.25
C ASN A 37 14.16 12.63 -4.48
N GLU A 38 13.02 12.35 -5.11
CA GLU A 38 11.72 12.28 -4.41
C GLU A 38 11.68 11.07 -3.48
N THR A 39 12.22 9.92 -3.92
CA THR A 39 12.36 8.73 -3.06
C THR A 39 13.27 9.01 -1.86
N GLU A 40 14.44 9.63 -2.07
CA GLU A 40 15.35 9.99 -0.98
C GLU A 40 14.69 10.92 0.06
N GLN A 41 13.98 11.96 -0.41
CA GLN A 41 13.27 12.90 0.45
C GLN A 41 12.16 12.20 1.24
N PHE A 42 11.37 11.35 0.59
CA PHE A 42 10.34 10.56 1.26
C PHE A 42 10.96 9.66 2.33
N MET A 43 12.01 8.89 2.01
CA MET A 43 12.63 7.97 2.97
C MET A 43 13.18 8.72 4.18
N GLN A 44 13.75 9.91 3.99
CA GLN A 44 14.19 10.77 5.07
C GLN A 44 13.03 11.25 5.95
N TRP A 45 11.96 11.76 5.34
CA TRP A 45 10.79 12.22 6.09
C TRP A 45 10.13 11.06 6.86
N PHE A 46 9.87 9.94 6.19
CA PHE A 46 9.23 8.76 6.75
C PHE A 46 10.11 8.14 7.85
N GLY A 47 11.43 8.15 7.63
CA GLY A 47 12.46 7.74 8.57
C GLY A 47 12.47 8.52 9.89
N ASN A 48 12.15 9.81 9.84
CA ASN A 48 12.13 10.71 11.00
C ASN A 48 10.83 10.65 11.82
N GLN A 49 9.81 9.93 11.37
CA GLN A 49 8.56 9.83 12.10
C GLN A 49 8.73 9.02 13.41
N PRO A 50 8.07 9.41 14.51
CA PRO A 50 8.28 8.84 15.85
C PRO A 50 7.55 7.50 16.04
N PHE A 51 7.79 6.54 15.16
CA PHE A 51 7.22 5.19 15.21
C PHE A 51 8.34 4.15 15.36
N ALA A 52 8.10 3.08 16.10
CA ALA A 52 9.09 2.03 16.31
C ALA A 52 9.39 1.26 15.01
N HIS A 53 8.37 1.07 14.17
CA HIS A 53 8.50 0.43 12.86
C HIS A 53 7.83 1.29 11.80
N LYS A 54 8.46 1.40 10.63
CA LYS A 54 7.94 2.11 9.45
C LYS A 54 8.06 1.20 8.24
N LEU A 55 6.93 0.83 7.66
CA LEU A 55 6.83 -0.10 6.54
C LEU A 55 6.23 0.64 5.35
N CYS A 56 6.73 0.37 4.16
CA CYS A 56 6.11 0.90 2.94
C CYS A 56 6.20 -0.11 1.80
N VAL A 57 5.25 -0.02 0.88
CA VAL A 57 5.38 -0.59 -0.48
C VAL A 57 5.48 0.58 -1.45
N ALA A 58 6.04 0.33 -2.64
CA ALA A 58 5.93 1.23 -3.77
C ALA A 58 4.52 1.20 -4.38
N GLY A 59 4.20 2.17 -5.22
CA GLY A 59 3.02 2.21 -6.08
C GLY A 59 3.37 2.55 -7.52
N ASN A 60 2.36 2.79 -8.36
CA ASN A 60 2.57 2.97 -9.80
C ASN A 60 3.30 4.27 -10.17
N HIS A 61 3.37 5.25 -9.27
CA HIS A 61 4.15 6.49 -9.45
C HIS A 61 5.63 6.34 -9.08
N ASP A 62 6.05 5.23 -8.47
CA ASP A 62 7.38 5.10 -7.86
C ASP A 62 8.42 4.47 -8.79
N THR A 63 8.53 4.99 -10.01
CA THR A 63 9.36 4.43 -11.10
C THR A 63 10.79 4.11 -10.70
N PHE A 64 11.45 5.00 -9.94
CA PHE A 64 12.81 4.75 -9.47
C PHE A 64 12.94 3.44 -8.70
N MET A 65 11.96 3.10 -7.85
CA MET A 65 11.98 1.89 -7.03
C MET A 65 11.82 0.62 -7.85
N GLU A 66 11.13 0.68 -9.00
CA GLU A 66 11.06 -0.47 -9.93
C GLU A 66 12.36 -0.58 -10.76
N SER A 67 12.93 0.56 -11.14
CA SER A 67 14.12 0.61 -11.98
C SER A 67 15.42 0.23 -11.26
N ASP A 68 15.52 0.57 -9.96
CA ASP A 68 16.70 0.34 -9.12
C ASP A 68 16.25 -0.07 -7.69
N PRO A 69 15.69 -1.28 -7.55
CA PRO A 69 15.13 -1.74 -6.27
C PRO A 69 16.20 -1.92 -5.19
N GLU A 70 17.45 -2.20 -5.58
CA GLU A 70 18.58 -2.36 -4.66
C GLU A 70 18.90 -1.03 -3.98
N LEU A 71 19.11 0.03 -4.76
CA LEU A 71 19.42 1.36 -4.22
C LEU A 71 18.23 1.96 -3.46
N ALA A 72 17.00 1.74 -3.93
CA ALA A 72 15.81 2.16 -3.19
C ALA A 72 15.72 1.47 -1.81
N SER A 73 16.08 0.19 -1.74
CA SER A 73 16.14 -0.57 -0.47
C SER A 73 17.26 -0.08 0.44
N GLU A 74 18.41 0.33 -0.11
CA GLU A 74 19.49 0.96 0.66
C GLU A 74 19.02 2.28 1.29
N TYR A 75 18.33 3.14 0.55
CA TYR A 75 17.76 4.39 1.09
C TYR A 75 16.73 4.17 2.19
N ALA A 76 15.86 3.17 2.02
CA ALA A 76 14.92 2.80 3.07
C ALA A 76 15.67 2.37 4.33
N LYS A 77 16.66 1.47 4.19
CA LYS A 77 17.45 0.93 5.30
C LYS A 77 18.23 2.01 6.04
N ASP A 78 18.88 2.93 5.32
CA ASP A 78 19.67 4.02 5.89
C ASP A 78 18.82 4.99 6.73
N ASN A 79 17.50 5.03 6.47
CA ASN A 79 16.53 5.82 7.22
C ASN A 79 15.70 4.99 8.22
N GLY A 80 16.05 3.72 8.45
CA GLY A 80 15.31 2.83 9.35
C GLY A 80 13.87 2.59 8.90
N VAL A 81 13.67 2.42 7.59
CA VAL A 81 12.41 2.09 6.92
C VAL A 81 12.51 0.69 6.31
N VAL A 82 11.43 -0.07 6.38
CA VAL A 82 11.29 -1.37 5.73
C VAL A 82 10.53 -1.17 4.42
N LEU A 83 11.23 -1.25 3.29
CA LEU A 83 10.61 -1.30 1.97
C LEU A 83 10.25 -2.75 1.64
N LEU A 84 8.95 -3.02 1.50
CA LEU A 84 8.41 -4.32 1.14
C LEU A 84 8.22 -4.38 -0.38
N ASN A 85 8.74 -5.44 -0.99
CA ASN A 85 8.61 -5.71 -2.42
C ASN A 85 8.55 -7.23 -2.62
N ASP A 86 7.32 -7.75 -2.66
CA ASP A 86 7.00 -9.18 -2.57
C ASP A 86 7.71 -9.87 -1.40
N SER A 87 7.74 -9.19 -0.25
CA SER A 87 8.52 -9.60 0.90
C SER A 87 7.75 -9.41 2.21
N GLY A 88 8.20 -10.12 3.25
CA GLY A 88 7.59 -10.12 4.57
C GLY A 88 8.45 -9.44 5.63
N TYR A 89 7.79 -8.95 6.68
CA TYR A 89 8.43 -8.41 7.87
C TYR A 89 7.61 -8.78 9.11
N GLN A 90 8.25 -9.05 10.23
CA GLN A 90 7.58 -9.45 11.46
C GLN A 90 7.79 -8.41 12.55
N VAL A 91 6.70 -8.00 13.21
CA VAL A 91 6.74 -7.17 14.41
C VAL A 91 6.05 -7.94 15.53
N ALA A 92 6.78 -8.28 16.59
CA ALA A 92 6.31 -9.19 17.62
C ALA A 92 5.76 -10.50 16.99
N ASN A 93 4.48 -10.81 17.20
CA ASN A 93 3.82 -12.01 16.66
C ASN A 93 2.99 -11.73 15.40
N VAL A 94 3.08 -10.53 14.81
CA VAL A 94 2.29 -10.12 13.64
C VAL A 94 3.15 -10.20 12.38
N ASN A 95 2.71 -10.98 11.39
CA ASN A 95 3.37 -11.15 10.10
C ASN A 95 2.79 -10.19 9.06
N PHE A 96 3.62 -9.26 8.61
CA PHE A 96 3.31 -8.36 7.51
C PHE A 96 3.85 -8.95 6.20
N TRP A 97 3.12 -8.79 5.11
CA TRP A 97 3.62 -9.06 3.77
C TRP A 97 3.17 -7.95 2.82
N GLY A 98 4.09 -7.50 1.96
CA GLY A 98 3.85 -6.33 1.10
C GLY A 98 4.25 -6.55 -0.35
N SER A 99 3.44 -6.03 -1.27
CA SER A 99 3.73 -6.01 -2.71
C SER A 99 3.27 -4.69 -3.37
N PRO A 100 4.08 -4.08 -4.23
CA PRO A 100 3.70 -2.85 -4.94
C PRO A 100 2.80 -3.10 -6.16
N ILE A 101 2.57 -4.37 -6.51
CA ILE A 101 1.98 -4.76 -7.79
C ILE A 101 0.51 -4.33 -7.88
N THR A 102 0.10 -3.87 -9.06
CA THR A 102 -1.29 -3.51 -9.38
C THR A 102 -1.67 -3.98 -10.79
N PRO A 103 -2.95 -4.20 -11.12
CA PRO A 103 -3.36 -4.54 -12.48
C PRO A 103 -2.98 -3.47 -13.50
N ARG A 104 -2.61 -3.90 -14.71
CA ARG A 104 -2.31 -2.97 -15.79
C ARG A 104 -3.52 -2.17 -16.22
N PHE A 105 -3.39 -0.84 -16.15
CA PHE A 105 -4.31 0.13 -16.75
C PHE A 105 -3.65 0.86 -17.93
N LEU A 106 -2.39 1.25 -17.77
CA LEU A 106 -1.54 1.90 -18.77
C LEU A 106 -0.09 1.39 -18.58
N ASP A 107 0.90 2.14 -19.06
CA ASP A 107 2.32 1.77 -18.95
C ASP A 107 3.00 2.48 -17.77
N TRP A 108 2.43 2.32 -16.57
CA TRP A 108 3.03 2.79 -15.31
C TRP A 108 3.82 1.69 -14.63
N SER A 109 4.59 2.08 -13.62
CA SER A 109 5.42 1.16 -12.85
C SER A 109 4.60 0.18 -12.03
N PHE A 110 5.21 -0.98 -11.74
CA PHE A 110 4.66 -2.08 -10.94
C PHE A 110 3.33 -2.66 -11.46
N MET A 111 2.90 -2.27 -12.66
CA MET A 111 1.73 -2.84 -13.31
C MET A 111 2.07 -4.19 -13.93
N ARG A 112 1.18 -5.16 -13.76
CA ARG A 112 1.27 -6.49 -14.39
C ARG A 112 -0.02 -6.84 -15.11
N ASP A 113 0.12 -7.57 -16.21
CA ASP A 113 -1.05 -8.01 -16.98
C ASP A 113 -1.83 -9.09 -16.21
N PRO A 114 -3.16 -9.15 -16.39
CA PRO A 114 -3.97 -10.23 -15.85
C PRO A 114 -3.46 -11.62 -16.26
N GLY A 115 -3.67 -12.61 -15.39
CA GLY A 115 -3.17 -13.97 -15.57
C GLY A 115 -1.81 -14.17 -14.90
N GLU A 116 -1.01 -15.05 -15.49
CA GLU A 116 0.27 -15.49 -14.92
C GLU A 116 1.23 -14.37 -14.47
N PRO A 117 1.39 -13.25 -15.21
CA PRO A 117 2.32 -12.19 -14.81
C PRO A 117 2.00 -11.58 -13.44
N ILE A 118 0.72 -11.37 -13.12
CA ILE A 118 0.30 -10.82 -11.83
C ILE A 118 0.08 -11.91 -10.78
N GLU A 119 -0.45 -13.08 -11.19
CA GLU A 119 -0.71 -14.21 -10.30
C GLU A 119 0.57 -14.80 -9.69
N ALA A 120 1.69 -14.72 -10.40
CA ALA A 120 2.99 -15.11 -9.88
C ALA A 120 3.36 -14.36 -8.58
N HIS A 121 3.03 -13.07 -8.50
CA HIS A 121 3.25 -12.26 -7.30
C HIS A 121 2.31 -12.68 -6.16
N TRP A 122 1.04 -12.91 -6.46
CA TRP A 122 0.05 -13.30 -5.43
C TRP A 122 0.33 -14.67 -4.81
N ARG A 123 0.93 -15.59 -5.56
CA ARG A 123 1.36 -16.89 -5.02
C ARG A 123 2.51 -16.78 -4.01
N LEU A 124 3.23 -15.66 -3.97
CA LEU A 124 4.31 -15.43 -3.00
C LEU A 124 3.78 -15.06 -1.61
N ILE A 125 2.51 -14.62 -1.48
CA ILE A 125 1.90 -14.26 -0.19
C ILE A 125 1.89 -15.50 0.71
N PRO A 126 2.56 -15.50 1.88
CA PRO A 126 2.51 -16.62 2.81
C PRO A 126 1.12 -16.85 3.41
N GLU A 127 0.78 -18.10 3.74
CA GLU A 127 -0.52 -18.42 4.36
C GLU A 127 -0.65 -17.91 5.80
N ASN A 128 0.46 -17.59 6.46
CA ASN A 128 0.50 -17.04 7.82
C ASN A 128 0.56 -15.50 7.84
N THR A 129 0.21 -14.83 6.74
CA THR A 129 0.16 -13.35 6.70
C THR A 129 -1.03 -12.84 7.50
N ASP A 130 -0.75 -12.01 8.51
CA ASP A 130 -1.77 -11.36 9.34
C ASP A 130 -2.20 -10.01 8.74
N VAL A 131 -1.24 -9.26 8.21
CA VAL A 131 -1.44 -7.95 7.60
C VAL A 131 -0.86 -7.95 6.20
N LEU A 132 -1.73 -7.89 5.19
CA LEU A 132 -1.36 -7.75 3.79
C LEU A 132 -1.32 -6.27 3.41
N ILE A 133 -0.27 -5.83 2.72
CA ILE A 133 -0.13 -4.47 2.20
C ILE A 133 0.05 -4.56 0.69
N THR A 134 -0.87 -3.98 -0.07
CA THR A 134 -0.70 -3.83 -1.53
C THR A 134 -0.90 -2.39 -1.93
N HIS A 135 -0.38 -1.98 -3.09
CA HIS A 135 -0.69 -0.64 -3.57
C HIS A 135 -2.16 -0.55 -4.03
N GLY A 136 -2.57 -1.43 -4.93
CA GLY A 136 -3.94 -1.48 -5.46
C GLY A 136 -4.91 -2.35 -4.65
N PRO A 137 -6.22 -2.12 -4.77
CA PRO A 137 -7.26 -2.91 -4.11
C PRO A 137 -7.50 -4.29 -4.77
N PRO A 138 -8.11 -5.24 -4.03
CA PRO A 138 -8.69 -6.43 -4.63
C PRO A 138 -10.02 -6.08 -5.32
N HIS A 139 -10.42 -6.88 -6.32
CA HIS A 139 -11.64 -6.62 -7.07
C HIS A 139 -12.90 -6.62 -6.19
N GLY A 140 -13.76 -5.62 -6.37
CA GLY A 140 -15.04 -5.49 -5.69
C GLY A 140 -14.95 -4.94 -4.26
N ILE A 141 -13.76 -4.58 -3.77
CA ILE A 141 -13.55 -4.08 -2.42
C ILE A 141 -12.88 -2.71 -2.47
N LEU A 142 -13.66 -1.65 -2.16
CA LEU A 142 -13.17 -0.27 -2.14
C LEU A 142 -12.37 0.11 -3.41
N ASP A 143 -12.84 -0.36 -4.57
CA ASP A 143 -12.15 -0.28 -5.86
C ASP A 143 -12.97 0.40 -6.95
N GLN A 144 -14.02 1.12 -6.55
CA GLN A 144 -14.97 1.73 -7.48
C GLN A 144 -14.55 3.15 -7.85
N ILE A 145 -14.46 3.39 -9.16
CA ILE A 145 -14.28 4.74 -9.72
C ILE A 145 -15.49 5.14 -10.55
N ARG A 146 -15.74 6.46 -10.64
CA ARG A 146 -16.79 7.02 -11.50
C ARG A 146 -16.18 7.46 -12.84
N ARG A 147 -16.57 6.80 -13.93
CA ARG A 147 -16.12 7.18 -15.27
C ARG A 147 -16.87 8.41 -15.80
N PRO A 148 -16.34 9.13 -16.82
CA PRO A 148 -16.99 10.32 -17.39
C PRO A 148 -18.43 10.11 -17.89
N ALA A 149 -18.78 8.88 -18.30
CA ALA A 149 -20.13 8.51 -18.70
C ALA A 149 -21.08 8.22 -17.51
N GLY A 150 -20.64 8.43 -16.27
CA GLY A 150 -21.43 8.28 -15.05
C GLY A 150 -21.53 6.86 -14.49
N HIS A 151 -21.04 5.85 -15.20
CA HIS A 151 -21.02 4.47 -14.70
C HIS A 151 -19.90 4.28 -13.66
N LEU A 152 -20.18 3.40 -12.70
CA LEU A 152 -19.19 2.93 -11.74
C LEU A 152 -18.48 1.70 -12.32
N GLU A 153 -17.16 1.67 -12.16
CA GLU A 153 -16.32 0.56 -12.60
C GLU A 153 -15.45 0.10 -11.42
N CYS A 154 -15.38 -1.22 -11.22
CA CYS A 154 -14.47 -1.85 -10.27
C CYS A 154 -13.13 -2.11 -10.96
N THR A 155 -12.06 -1.47 -10.49
CA THR A 155 -10.71 -1.57 -11.08
C THR A 155 -9.74 -2.43 -10.28
N GLY A 156 -10.18 -3.01 -9.16
CA GLY A 156 -9.36 -3.87 -8.33
C GLY A 156 -9.01 -5.20 -9.00
N CYS A 157 -8.00 -5.87 -8.46
CA CYS A 157 -7.44 -7.09 -9.02
C CYS A 157 -8.29 -8.35 -8.66
N PRO A 158 -8.85 -9.09 -9.64
CA PRO A 158 -9.63 -10.30 -9.35
C PRO A 158 -8.80 -11.42 -8.73
N SER A 159 -7.60 -11.69 -9.25
CA SER A 159 -6.73 -12.75 -8.73
C SER A 159 -6.15 -12.44 -7.34
N LEU A 160 -5.98 -11.16 -7.00
CA LEU A 160 -5.64 -10.74 -5.63
C LEU A 160 -6.79 -11.04 -4.68
N TYR A 161 -8.02 -10.73 -5.08
CA TYR A 161 -9.21 -11.07 -4.29
C TYR A 161 -9.26 -12.58 -4.02
N GLU A 162 -9.14 -13.41 -5.06
CA GLU A 162 -9.10 -14.87 -4.92
C GLU A 162 -8.00 -15.34 -3.96
N ARG A 163 -6.80 -14.76 -4.04
CA ARG A 163 -5.70 -15.10 -3.14
C ARG A 163 -6.00 -14.73 -1.69
N ILE A 164 -6.60 -13.57 -1.45
CA ILE A 164 -7.01 -13.12 -0.11
C ILE A 164 -8.05 -14.07 0.49
N GLN A 165 -8.96 -14.61 -0.32
CA GLN A 165 -9.95 -15.58 0.17
C GLN A 165 -9.32 -16.93 0.60
N LEU A 166 -8.09 -17.22 0.17
CA LEU A 166 -7.33 -18.39 0.61
C LEU A 166 -6.46 -18.09 1.85
N VAL A 167 -5.80 -16.94 1.86
CA VAL A 167 -4.87 -16.55 2.94
C VAL A 167 -5.62 -16.03 4.18
N LEU A 168 -6.73 -15.32 3.97
CA LEU A 168 -7.56 -14.69 5.01
C LEU A 168 -6.76 -13.86 6.02
N PRO A 169 -5.95 -12.88 5.56
CA PRO A 169 -5.26 -11.98 6.48
C PRO A 169 -6.27 -11.22 7.34
N ALA A 170 -5.96 -10.97 8.60
CA ALA A 170 -6.84 -10.20 9.48
C ALA A 170 -7.08 -8.79 8.93
N LYS A 171 -6.06 -8.21 8.28
CA LYS A 171 -6.10 -6.88 7.66
C LYS A 171 -5.50 -6.88 6.27
N HIS A 172 -6.15 -6.21 5.33
CA HIS A 172 -5.61 -5.85 4.03
C HIS A 172 -5.64 -4.33 3.87
N ILE A 173 -4.46 -3.72 3.70
CA ILE A 173 -4.24 -2.28 3.63
C ILE A 173 -3.76 -1.94 2.22
N PHE A 174 -4.41 -0.98 1.58
CA PHE A 174 -4.12 -0.56 0.21
C PHE A 174 -4.54 0.89 -0.04
N GLY A 175 -4.21 1.43 -1.21
CA GLY A 175 -4.55 2.78 -1.64
C GLY A 175 -5.05 2.81 -3.08
N HIS A 176 -4.42 3.67 -3.89
CA HIS A 176 -4.58 3.81 -5.36
C HIS A 176 -5.93 4.38 -5.83
N ILE A 177 -7.04 3.95 -5.24
CA ILE A 177 -8.39 4.41 -5.61
C ILE A 177 -8.85 5.49 -4.64
N HIS A 178 -8.50 6.74 -4.95
CA HIS A 178 -8.68 7.90 -4.06
C HIS A 178 -10.14 8.12 -3.64
N GLU A 179 -11.09 7.88 -4.54
CA GLU A 179 -12.52 8.08 -4.27
C GLU A 179 -13.11 7.06 -3.29
N ALA A 180 -12.39 5.97 -3.03
CA ALA A 180 -12.86 4.84 -2.25
C ALA A 180 -12.17 4.72 -0.87
N TYR A 181 -11.55 5.80 -0.38
CA TYR A 181 -11.02 5.87 0.99
C TYR A 181 -12.03 5.38 2.02
N GLY A 182 -11.58 4.55 2.95
CA GLY A 182 -12.40 4.05 4.04
C GLY A 182 -12.12 2.59 4.39
N GLU A 183 -13.12 1.96 5.00
CA GLU A 183 -13.03 0.58 5.49
C GLU A 183 -14.20 -0.28 5.01
N PHE A 184 -13.92 -1.55 4.81
CA PHE A 184 -14.91 -2.57 4.49
C PHE A 184 -14.56 -3.86 5.21
N HIS A 185 -15.55 -4.58 5.71
CA HIS A 185 -15.34 -5.84 6.41
C HIS A 185 -16.11 -6.95 5.69
N GLU A 186 -15.38 -7.99 5.31
CA GLU A 186 -15.96 -9.21 4.74
C GLU A 186 -15.35 -10.43 5.43
N LYS A 187 -16.22 -11.33 5.90
CA LYS A 187 -15.82 -12.51 6.68
C LYS A 187 -14.93 -12.10 7.86
N ASN A 188 -13.67 -12.53 7.88
CA ASN A 188 -12.68 -12.24 8.93
C ASN A 188 -11.58 -11.29 8.45
N VAL A 189 -11.76 -10.64 7.30
CA VAL A 189 -10.78 -9.71 6.71
C VAL A 189 -11.31 -8.28 6.84
N GLY A 190 -10.52 -7.41 7.46
CA GLY A 190 -10.74 -5.96 7.42
C GLY A 190 -9.95 -5.34 6.26
N TYR A 191 -10.65 -4.74 5.31
CA TYR A 191 -10.08 -4.06 4.16
C TYR A 191 -10.05 -2.56 4.41
N HIS A 192 -8.92 -1.94 4.14
CA HIS A 192 -8.67 -0.54 4.44
C HIS A 192 -8.04 0.14 3.22
N ASN A 193 -8.82 0.99 2.55
CA ASN A 193 -8.30 1.92 1.57
C ASN A 193 -7.84 3.19 2.30
N VAL A 194 -6.53 3.42 2.31
CA VAL A 194 -5.87 4.46 3.10
C VAL A 194 -5.36 5.62 2.24
N SER A 195 -5.92 5.80 1.04
CA SER A 195 -5.58 6.91 0.13
C SER A 195 -5.72 8.27 0.82
N SER A 196 -4.60 8.98 0.97
CA SER A 196 -4.56 10.29 1.61
C SER A 196 -5.11 11.39 0.69
N MET A 197 -4.96 11.20 -0.62
CA MET A 197 -5.48 12.09 -1.64
C MET A 197 -6.93 11.79 -2.02
N ASN A 198 -7.62 12.83 -2.48
CA ASN A 198 -8.89 12.72 -3.22
C ASN A 198 -8.68 12.72 -4.74
N GLU A 199 -9.77 12.71 -5.51
CA GLU A 199 -9.79 12.75 -6.97
C GLU A 199 -9.17 14.02 -7.58
N HIS A 200 -8.92 15.05 -6.77
CA HIS A 200 -8.30 16.30 -7.17
C HIS A 200 -6.80 16.36 -6.82
N TYR A 201 -6.20 15.24 -6.41
CA TYR A 201 -4.81 15.14 -6.00
C TYR A 201 -4.46 16.14 -4.88
N ARG A 202 -5.29 16.16 -3.84
CA ARG A 202 -5.06 16.94 -2.62
C ARG A 202 -5.18 16.05 -1.41
N ILE A 203 -4.24 16.19 -0.49
CA ILE A 203 -4.36 15.60 0.84
C ILE A 203 -5.66 16.08 1.46
N SER A 204 -6.55 15.14 1.75
CA SER A 204 -7.90 15.42 2.23
C SER A 204 -8.46 14.36 3.17
N ASN A 205 -7.83 13.18 3.20
CA ASN A 205 -8.20 12.10 4.09
C ASN A 205 -7.16 11.97 5.21
N ASP A 206 -7.64 11.78 6.43
CA ASP A 206 -6.78 11.55 7.59
C ASP A 206 -6.18 10.14 7.56
N ALA A 207 -5.05 9.96 8.25
CA ALA A 207 -4.46 8.64 8.45
C ALA A 207 -5.46 7.69 9.15
N ILE A 208 -5.60 6.48 8.65
CA ILE A 208 -6.46 5.45 9.27
C ILE A 208 -5.68 4.76 10.38
N VAL A 209 -6.31 4.63 11.55
CA VAL A 209 -5.74 3.92 12.70
C VAL A 209 -6.40 2.56 12.84
N ILE A 210 -5.61 1.49 12.83
CA ILE A 210 -6.09 0.11 12.86
C ILE A 210 -5.51 -0.61 14.07
N ASP A 211 -6.36 -1.24 14.87
CA ASP A 211 -5.93 -2.14 15.94
C ASP A 211 -5.77 -3.58 15.41
N VAL A 212 -4.59 -4.15 15.61
CA VAL A 212 -4.27 -5.56 15.34
C VAL A 212 -3.93 -6.25 16.65
N SER A 213 -4.62 -7.34 16.93
CA SER A 213 -4.34 -8.17 18.09
C SER A 213 -3.05 -8.94 17.84
N SER A 214 -2.03 -8.69 18.64
CA SER A 214 -0.90 -9.62 18.78
C SER A 214 -1.41 -10.76 19.66
N GLY A 215 -1.75 -11.90 19.05
CA GLY A 215 -2.11 -13.10 19.80
C GLY A 215 -1.07 -13.52 20.83
#